data_AF-A0A6V7KPC1-F1
#
_entry.id   AF-A0A6V7KPC1-F1
#
_cell.length_a   1.000
_cell.length_b   1.000
_cell.length_c   1.000
_cell.angle_alpha   90.00
_cell.angle_beta   90.00
_cell.angle_gamma   90.00
#
_symmetry.space_group_name_H-M   'P 1'
#
loop_
_entity.id
_entity.type
_entity.pdbx_description
1 polymer ?
#
loop_
_entity_poly.entity_id
_entity_poly.type
_entity_poly.pdbx_seq_one_letter_code
_entity_poly.pdbx_strand_id
1 'polypeptide(L)' 'PWSIIIFFLLPVATSITIQNLGYRLFDPNFGEERLWRALYSGFHRTIFSLSIISIVVLLTVGEGL' A
#
# COMPACT_ATOMS: atom_id res chain seq x y z
N PRO A 1 -22.43 4.99 -0.05
CA PRO A 1 -22.20 3.53 -0.10
C PRO A 1 -20.99 3.10 -0.96
N TRP A 2 -20.91 3.49 -2.25
CA TRP A 2 -19.81 3.09 -3.14
C TRP A 2 -18.47 3.73 -2.81
N SER A 3 -18.46 4.99 -2.38
CA SER A 3 -17.26 5.71 -1.94
C SER A 3 -16.54 4.99 -0.80
N ILE A 4 -17.29 4.54 0.22
CA ILE A 4 -16.76 3.80 1.37
C ILE A 4 -16.11 2.49 0.92
N ILE A 5 -16.75 1.74 0.03
CA ILE A 5 -16.23 0.47 -0.50
C ILE A 5 -14.91 0.72 -1.26
N ILE A 6 -14.86 1.72 -2.14
CA ILE A 6 -13.64 2.07 -2.89
C ILE A 6 -12.52 2.54 -1.94
N PHE A 7 -12.87 3.36 -0.94
CA PHE A 7 -11.93 3.84 0.08
C PHE A 7 -11.41 2.74 1.00
N PHE A 8 -12.13 1.64 1.18
CA PHE A 8 -11.61 0.42 1.84
C PHE A 8 -10.74 -0.42 0.91
N LEU A 9 -11.18 -0.60 -0.34
CA LEU A 9 -10.48 -1.45 -1.31
C LEU A 9 -9.11 -0.88 -1.69
N LEU A 10 -8.98 0.44 -1.82
CA LEU A 10 -7.71 1.09 -2.14
C LEU A 10 -6.59 0.72 -1.16
N PRO A 11 -6.66 1.03 0.15
CA PRO A 11 -5.59 0.73 1.09
C PRO A 11 -5.34 -0.77 1.25
N VAL A 12 -6.37 -1.62 1.13
CA VAL A 12 -6.18 -3.09 1.14
C VAL A 12 -5.40 -3.54 -0.08
N ALA A 13 -5.80 -3.11 -1.28
CA ALA A 13 -5.10 -3.44 -2.53
C ALA A 13 -3.67 -2.90 -2.53
N THR A 14 -3.46 -1.66 -2.07
CA THR A 14 -2.13 -1.06 -1.93
C THR A 14 -1.26 -1.86 -0.97
N SER A 15 -1.81 -2.31 0.17
CA SER A 15 -1.09 -3.12 1.17
C SER A 15 -0.70 -4.50 0.64
N ILE A 16 -1.55 -5.14 -0.17
CA ILE A 16 -1.21 -6.42 -0.83
C ILE A 16 -0.14 -6.19 -1.90
N THR A 17 -0.31 -5.14 -2.70
CA THR A 17 0.59 -4.82 -3.83
C THR A 17 2.00 -4.50 -3.34
N ILE A 18 2.14 -3.69 -2.29
CA ILE A 18 3.44 -3.32 -1.74
C ILE A 18 4.17 -4.56 -1.20
N GLN A 19 3.47 -5.48 -0.51
CA GLN A 19 4.08 -6.71 -0.02
C GLN A 19 4.51 -7.65 -1.16
N ASN A 20 3.66 -7.83 -2.17
CA ASN A 20 4.00 -8.61 -3.38
C ASN A 20 5.19 -8.02 -4.13
N LEU A 21 5.27 -6.70 -4.23
CA LEU A 21 6.40 -6.01 -4.85
C LEU A 21 7.69 -6.26 -4.06
N GLY A 22 7.63 -6.30 -2.72
CA GLY A 22 8.76 -6.71 -1.88
C GLY A 22 9.30 -8.08 -2.25
N TYR A 23 8.43 -9.10 -2.34
CA TYR A 23 8.86 -10.45 -2.71
C TYR A 23 9.59 -10.49 -4.07
N ARG A 24 9.12 -9.72 -5.06
CA ARG A 24 9.75 -9.65 -6.39
C ARG A 24 11.07 -8.90 -6.36
N LEU A 25 11.14 -7.78 -5.64
CA LEU A 25 12.35 -6.95 -5.55
C LEU A 25 13.48 -7.63 -4.78
N PHE A 26 13.17 -8.47 -3.80
CA PHE A 26 14.13 -9.25 -3.03
C PHE A 26 14.56 -10.56 -3.71
N ASP A 27 13.87 -10.99 -4.77
CA ASP A 27 14.29 -12.16 -5.55
C ASP A 27 15.58 -11.82 -6.33
N PRO A 28 16.70 -12.53 -6.09
CA PRO A 28 17.96 -12.30 -6.81
C PRO A 28 17.88 -12.66 -8.30
N ASN A 29 16.89 -13.46 -8.71
CA ASN A 29 16.69 -13.83 -10.12
C ASN A 29 15.86 -12.80 -10.90
N PHE A 30 15.19 -11.88 -10.19
CA PHE A 30 14.51 -10.76 -10.83
C PHE A 30 15.54 -9.67 -11.14
N GLY A 31 15.78 -9.46 -12.43
CA GLY A 31 16.64 -8.39 -12.96
C GLY A 31 16.00 -7.01 -12.85
N GLU A 32 15.45 -6.64 -11.70
CA GLU A 32 14.84 -5.33 -11.50
C GLU A 32 15.87 -4.22 -11.35
N GLU A 33 15.55 -3.06 -11.92
CA GLU A 33 16.43 -1.89 -11.96
C GLU A 33 16.70 -1.36 -10.53
N ARG A 34 17.95 -0.96 -10.26
CA ARG A 34 18.39 -0.47 -8.94
C ARG A 34 17.54 0.68 -8.40
N LEU A 35 16.97 1.49 -9.29
CA LEU A 35 16.08 2.60 -8.93
C LEU A 35 14.79 2.12 -8.27
N TRP A 36 14.13 1.08 -8.80
CA TRP A 36 12.90 0.53 -8.23
C TRP A 36 13.14 -0.06 -6.84
N ARG A 37 14.26 -0.75 -6.64
CA ARG A 37 14.69 -1.23 -5.32
C ARG A 37 14.90 -0.07 -4.33
N ALA A 38 15.57 1.01 -4.77
CA ALA A 38 15.79 2.17 -3.92
C ALA A 38 14.48 2.84 -3.52
N LEU A 39 13.59 3.11 -4.48
CA LEU A 39 12.26 3.67 -4.25
C LEU A 39 11.43 2.80 -3.30
N TYR A 40 11.38 1.50 -3.57
CA TYR A 40 10.67 0.57 -2.69
C TYR A 40 11.26 0.58 -1.27
N SER A 41 12.58 0.51 -1.12
CA SER A 41 13.22 0.52 0.20
C SER A 41 12.87 1.78 1.00
N GLY A 42 12.81 2.94 0.33
CA GLY A 42 12.50 4.23 0.98
C GLY A 42 11.02 4.43 1.27
N PHE A 43 10.13 3.93 0.41
CA PHE A 43 8.71 4.28 0.48
C PHE A 43 7.78 3.15 0.94
N HIS A 44 8.18 1.87 0.90
CA HIS A 44 7.26 0.76 1.21
C HIS A 44 6.62 0.87 2.60
N ARG A 45 7.41 1.23 3.63
CA ARG A 45 6.90 1.42 5.00
C ARG A 45 5.95 2.61 5.09
N THR A 46 6.32 3.71 4.45
CA THR A 46 5.50 4.93 4.44
C THR A 46 4.16 4.68 3.74
N ILE A 47 4.17 4.05 2.57
CA ILE A 47 2.97 3.70 1.81
C ILE A 47 2.09 2.72 2.59
N PHE A 48 2.69 1.72 3.25
CA PHE A 48 1.96 0.78 4.09
C PHE A 48 1.31 1.49 5.30
N SER A 49 2.06 2.32 6.02
CA SER A 49 1.52 3.09 7.15
C SER A 49 0.39 4.02 6.74
N LEU A 50 0.54 4.73 5.61
CA LEU A 50 -0.53 5.58 5.06
C LEU A 50 -1.78 4.77 4.74
N SER A 51 -1.61 3.57 4.16
CA SER A 51 -2.73 2.68 3.85
C SER A 51 -3.52 2.30 5.10
N ILE A 52 -2.83 1.95 6.20
CA ILE A 52 -3.48 1.64 7.49
C ILE A 52 -4.15 2.86 8.09
N ILE A 53 -3.48 4.03 8.09
CA ILE A 53 -4.04 5.27 8.63
C ILE A 53 -5.30 5.67 7.87
N SER A 54 -5.34 5.51 6.54
CA SER A 54 -6.53 5.78 5.74
C SER A 54 -7.72 4.91 6.16
N ILE A 55 -7.50 3.64 6.51
CA ILE A 55 -8.56 2.76 7.02
C ILE A 55 -9.06 3.25 8.38
N VAL A 56 -8.15 3.63 9.29
CA VAL A 56 -8.52 4.16 10.61
C VAL A 56 -9.34 5.45 10.47
N VAL A 57 -8.90 6.39 9.63
CA VAL A 57 -9.64 7.63 9.35
C VAL A 57 -11.02 7.32 8.76
N LEU A 58 -11.13 6.35 7.86
CA LEU A 58 -12.40 5.95 7.30
C LEU A 58 -13.35 5.36 8.36
N LEU A 59 -12.83 4.57 9.30
CA LEU A 59 -13.63 4.04 10.41
C LEU A 59 -14.08 5.13 11.37
N THR A 60 -13.25 6.14 11.63
CA THR A 60 -13.56 7.20 12.60
C THR A 60 -14.38 8.35 12.01
N VAL A 61 -14.23 8.65 10.72
CA VAL A 61 -14.95 9.73 10.03
C VAL A 61 -16.12 9.21 9.20
N GLY A 62 -16.16 7.91 8.90
CA GLY A 62 -17.17 7.27 8.04
C GLY A 62 -18.59 7.29 8.61
N GLU A 63 -18.79 7.56 9.90
CA GLU A 63 -20.14 7.83 10.44
C GLU A 63 -20.70 9.19 9.97
N GLY A 64 -19.85 10.08 9.43
CA GLY A 64 -20.24 11.41 8.93
C GLY A 64 -20.20 11.59 7.41
N LEU A 65 -20.03 10.50 6.63
CA LEU A 65 -19.96 10.50 5.15
C LEU A 65 -21.25 9.98 4.47
#